data_AF-A0A3D6DNM7-F1
#
_entry.id   AF-A0A3D6DNM7-F1
#
_cell.length_a   1.000
_cell.length_b   1.000
_cell.length_c   1.000
_cell.angle_alpha   90.00
_cell.angle_beta   90.00
_cell.angle_gamma   90.00
#
_symmetry.space_group_name_H-M   'P 1'
#
loop_
_entity.id
_entity.type
_entity.pdbx_description
1 polymer ?
#
loop_
_entity_poly.entity_id
_entity_poly.type
_entity_poly.pdbx_seq_one_letter_code
_entity_poly.pdbx_strand_id
1 'polypeptide(L)'
;PSIGKIDPYLVAQHAVLEACAKTVSVGASPLAITDCLCFGNPEKPEQMWQFSQSCIAIREACDLLHFNGTNNLPIVAGNVSFYNQSGDQSIPASPMIGCFGKVSKKRILKNGFVNGGSNLYLLGESPVFIGGSIVASVLNIKNTKLEK
;
A
#
# COMPACT_ATOMS: atom_id res chain seq x y z
N PRO A 1 -5.08 0.61 -6.86
CA PRO A 1 -6.15 1.49 -7.41
C PRO A 1 -7.59 1.00 -7.17
N SER A 2 -7.91 -0.29 -7.30
CA SER A 2 -9.29 -0.79 -7.13
C SER A 2 -9.85 -0.60 -5.72
N ILE A 3 -9.05 -0.84 -4.68
CA ILE A 3 -9.42 -0.53 -3.29
C ILE A 3 -9.67 0.97 -3.10
N GLY A 4 -8.88 1.83 -3.75
CA GLY A 4 -9.03 3.29 -3.69
C GLY A 4 -10.30 3.83 -4.35
N LYS A 5 -11.05 3.00 -5.10
CA LYS A 5 -12.42 3.33 -5.54
C LYS A 5 -13.46 3.13 -4.44
N ILE A 6 -13.11 2.41 -3.39
CA ILE A 6 -14.01 1.96 -2.33
C ILE A 6 -13.67 2.68 -1.02
N ASP A 7 -12.40 2.66 -0.61
CA ASP A 7 -11.94 3.21 0.65
C ASP A 7 -10.52 3.83 0.51
N PRO A 8 -10.39 5.17 0.60
CA PRO A 8 -9.12 5.88 0.46
C PRO A 8 -8.17 5.64 1.64
N TYR A 9 -8.70 5.37 2.83
CA TYR A 9 -7.90 5.07 4.01
C TYR A 9 -7.21 3.71 3.83
N LEU A 10 -7.99 2.68 3.50
CA LEU A 10 -7.48 1.31 3.37
C LEU A 10 -6.49 1.16 2.21
N VAL A 11 -6.73 1.81 1.06
CA VAL A 11 -5.77 1.74 -0.06
C VAL A 11 -4.41 2.35 0.32
N ALA A 12 -4.41 3.41 1.13
CA ALA A 12 -3.21 4.08 1.58
C ALA A 12 -2.44 3.24 2.61
N GLN A 13 -3.16 2.68 3.59
CA GLN A 13 -2.58 1.75 4.55
C GLN A 13 -1.98 0.53 3.85
N HIS A 14 -2.72 -0.09 2.92
CA HIS A 14 -2.25 -1.23 2.14
C HIS A 14 -1.02 -0.89 1.31
N ALA A 15 -0.95 0.30 0.70
CA ALA A 15 0.21 0.71 -0.07
C ALA A 15 1.49 0.79 0.79
N VAL A 16 1.40 1.30 2.02
CA VAL A 16 2.52 1.32 2.97
C VAL A 16 2.93 -0.09 3.36
N LEU A 17 1.97 -0.91 3.77
CA LEU A 17 2.21 -2.28 4.21
C LEU A 17 2.80 -3.14 3.09
N GLU A 18 2.27 -3.04 1.87
CA GLU A 18 2.76 -3.77 0.70
C GLU A 18 4.19 -3.34 0.33
N ALA A 19 4.49 -2.04 0.35
CA ALA A 19 5.84 -1.54 0.08
C ALA A 19 6.85 -2.08 1.11
N CYS A 20 6.47 -2.09 2.40
CA CYS A 20 7.32 -2.65 3.45
C CYS A 20 7.48 -4.17 3.32
N ALA A 21 6.39 -4.90 3.09
CA ALA A 21 6.40 -6.35 2.94
C ALA A 21 7.27 -6.79 1.76
N LYS A 22 7.24 -6.07 0.63
CA LYS A 22 8.14 -6.30 -0.51
C LYS A 22 9.61 -6.07 -0.16
N THR A 23 9.91 -5.05 0.65
CA THR A 23 11.28 -4.81 1.14
C THR A 23 11.74 -5.94 2.06
N VAL A 24 10.87 -6.40 2.97
CA VAL A 24 11.16 -7.51 3.88
C VAL A 24 11.32 -8.83 3.13
N SER A 25 10.54 -9.07 2.06
CA SER A 25 10.57 -10.33 1.32
C SER A 25 11.89 -10.61 0.61
N VAL A 26 12.68 -9.57 0.32
CA VAL A 26 14.05 -9.70 -0.22
C VAL A 26 15.12 -9.78 0.88
N GLY A 27 14.72 -9.87 2.15
CA GLY A 27 15.60 -9.96 3.32
C GLY A 27 16.09 -8.62 3.86
N ALA A 28 15.55 -7.49 3.38
CA ALA A 28 15.94 -6.16 3.84
C ALA A 28 15.11 -5.69 5.04
N SER A 29 15.71 -4.87 5.90
CA SER A 29 14.99 -4.13 6.92
C SER A 29 14.59 -2.76 6.36
N PRO A 30 13.29 -2.42 6.29
CA PRO A 30 12.84 -1.07 5.96
C PRO A 30 13.48 -0.01 6.85
N LEU A 31 13.75 1.16 6.28
CA LEU A 31 14.37 2.31 6.95
C LEU A 31 13.59 3.61 6.75
N ALA A 32 12.96 3.78 5.59
CA ALA A 32 12.20 4.97 5.24
C ALA A 32 11.25 4.69 4.08
N ILE A 33 10.28 5.57 3.87
CA ILE A 33 9.44 5.59 2.67
C ILE A 33 9.48 6.94 1.95
N THR A 34 9.05 6.92 0.70
CA THR A 34 8.68 8.09 -0.09
C THR A 34 7.25 7.90 -0.59
N ASP A 35 6.49 8.97 -0.69
CA ASP A 35 5.12 8.94 -1.19
C ASP A 35 4.93 9.75 -2.49
N CYS A 36 4.01 9.30 -3.33
CA CYS A 36 3.48 10.09 -4.43
C CYS A 36 1.96 9.98 -4.39
N LEU A 37 1.33 11.08 -3.97
CA LEU A 37 -0.08 11.17 -3.64
C LEU A 37 -0.83 11.76 -4.83
N CYS A 38 -1.58 10.93 -5.56
CA CYS A 38 -2.34 11.36 -6.74
C CYS A 38 -3.85 11.35 -6.48
N PHE A 39 -4.48 12.53 -6.61
CA PHE A 39 -5.90 12.77 -6.33
C PHE A 39 -6.55 13.72 -7.36
N GLY A 40 -7.89 13.79 -7.36
CA GLY A 40 -8.68 14.68 -8.22
C GLY A 40 -8.61 16.17 -7.82
N ASN A 41 -9.58 16.98 -8.26
CA ASN A 41 -9.66 18.40 -7.90
C ASN A 41 -9.90 18.58 -6.37
N PRO A 42 -8.96 19.18 -5.60
CA PRO A 42 -9.07 19.34 -4.15
C PRO A 42 -10.12 20.38 -3.72
N GLU A 43 -10.64 21.19 -4.63
CA GLU A 43 -11.75 22.11 -4.34
C GLU A 43 -13.07 21.36 -4.12
N LYS A 44 -13.17 20.12 -4.60
CA LYS A 44 -14.31 19.23 -4.35
C LYS A 44 -14.13 18.57 -2.97
N PRO A 45 -15.07 18.77 -2.01
CA PRO A 45 -14.92 18.26 -0.64
C PRO A 45 -14.66 16.75 -0.55
N GLU A 46 -15.27 15.96 -1.43
CA GLU A 46 -15.07 14.51 -1.48
C GLU A 46 -13.65 14.11 -1.91
N GLN A 47 -13.02 14.86 -2.80
CA GLN A 47 -11.64 14.59 -3.25
C GLN A 47 -10.64 14.99 -2.16
N MET A 48 -10.87 16.12 -1.50
CA MET A 48 -10.04 16.53 -0.37
C MET A 48 -10.18 15.59 0.83
N TRP A 49 -11.38 15.04 1.06
CA TRP A 49 -11.60 13.99 2.05
C TRP A 49 -10.79 12.73 1.74
N GLN A 50 -10.78 12.25 0.50
CA GLN A 50 -9.97 11.09 0.10
C GLN A 50 -8.47 11.30 0.35
N PHE A 51 -7.95 12.48 -0.01
CA PHE A 51 -6.57 12.86 0.27
C PHE A 51 -6.29 12.85 1.78
N SER A 52 -7.13 13.51 2.57
CA SER A 52 -6.99 13.59 4.03
C SER A 52 -7.00 12.21 4.67
N GLN A 53 -7.92 11.32 4.30
CA GLN A 53 -7.98 9.95 4.80
C GLN A 53 -6.71 9.16 4.45
N SER A 54 -6.18 9.35 3.25
CA SER A 54 -4.95 8.68 2.82
C SER A 54 -3.73 9.15 3.63
N CYS A 55 -3.62 10.46 3.89
CA CYS A 55 -2.56 11.01 4.75
C CYS A 55 -2.62 10.47 6.18
N ILE A 56 -3.82 10.38 6.76
CA ILE A 56 -4.03 9.83 8.11
C ILE A 56 -3.59 8.36 8.14
N ALA A 57 -4.06 7.55 7.19
CA ALA A 57 -3.69 6.14 7.10
C ALA A 57 -2.18 5.91 6.95
N ILE A 58 -1.51 6.71 6.11
CA ILE A 58 -0.06 6.61 5.91
C ILE A 58 0.67 6.95 7.21
N ARG A 59 0.29 8.05 7.88
CA ARG A 59 0.88 8.44 9.16
C ARG A 59 0.70 7.34 10.20
N GLU A 60 -0.52 6.86 10.41
CA GLU A 60 -0.82 5.83 11.41
C GLU A 60 -0.07 4.52 11.13
N ALA A 61 -0.02 4.10 9.86
CA ALA A 61 0.77 2.92 9.48
C ALA A 61 2.26 3.12 9.79
N CYS A 62 2.83 4.28 9.42
CA CYS A 62 4.23 4.59 9.68
C CYS A 62 4.57 4.68 11.18
N ASP A 63 3.67 5.22 12.00
CA ASP A 63 3.85 5.33 13.46
C ASP A 63 3.85 3.94 14.13
N LEU A 64 3.06 2.99 13.60
CA LEU A 64 2.94 1.62 14.13
C LEU A 64 4.03 0.65 13.63
N LEU A 65 4.65 0.93 12.49
CA LEU A 65 5.64 0.05 11.88
C LEU A 65 7.03 0.26 12.45
N HIS A 66 7.51 -0.72 13.21
CA HIS A 66 8.84 -0.69 13.84
C HIS A 66 9.74 -1.73 13.19
N PHE A 67 10.92 -1.30 12.77
CA PHE A 67 11.93 -2.18 12.16
C PHE A 67 13.25 -2.05 12.91
N ASN A 68 14.24 -2.87 12.55
CA ASN A 68 15.50 -2.89 13.28
C ASN A 68 16.21 -1.53 13.20
N GLY A 69 16.29 -0.85 14.35
CA GLY A 69 16.88 0.48 14.47
C GLY A 69 15.92 1.65 14.20
N THR A 70 14.61 1.41 14.07
CA THR A 70 13.61 2.47 13.90
C THR A 70 12.41 2.29 14.83
N ASN A 71 11.98 3.36 15.50
CA ASN A 71 10.79 3.38 16.38
C ASN A 71 9.52 3.84 15.64
N ASN A 72 9.65 4.18 14.38
CA ASN A 72 8.59 4.46 13.39
C ASN A 72 9.22 4.31 12.00
N LEU A 73 8.42 4.43 10.95
CA LEU A 73 8.90 4.46 9.57
C LEU A 73 8.88 5.90 9.02
N PRO A 74 10.03 6.58 8.92
CA PRO A 74 10.06 7.96 8.46
C PRO A 74 9.70 8.11 6.98
N ILE A 75 8.99 9.18 6.65
CA ILE A 75 8.72 9.62 5.27
C ILE A 75 9.78 10.68 4.93
N VAL A 76 10.68 10.35 4.00
CA VAL A 76 11.88 11.18 3.74
C VAL A 76 11.79 12.02 2.47
N ALA A 77 10.84 11.71 1.60
CA ALA A 77 10.57 12.44 0.37
C ALA A 77 9.11 12.22 -0.01
N GLY A 78 8.59 13.09 -0.88
CA GLY A 78 7.21 12.99 -1.31
C GLY A 78 6.86 13.87 -2.51
N ASN A 79 5.71 13.60 -3.11
CA ASN A 79 5.06 14.47 -4.09
C ASN A 79 3.54 14.42 -3.92
N VAL A 80 2.86 15.54 -4.16
CA VAL A 80 1.41 15.60 -4.22
C VAL A 80 0.99 16.12 -5.59
N SER A 81 0.14 15.36 -6.27
CA SER A 81 -0.42 15.69 -7.58
C SER A 81 -1.94 15.73 -7.48
N PHE A 82 -2.49 16.93 -7.67
CA PHE A 82 -3.93 17.20 -7.68
C PHE A 82 -4.44 17.43 -9.10
N TYR A 83 -5.76 17.56 -9.24
CA TYR A 83 -6.45 17.79 -10.52
C TYR A 83 -6.30 16.64 -11.53
N ASN A 84 -6.03 15.42 -11.04
CA ASN A 84 -6.01 14.23 -11.88
C ASN A 84 -7.44 13.78 -12.20
N GLN A 85 -8.02 14.34 -13.24
CA GLN A 85 -9.38 14.03 -13.70
C GLN A 85 -9.57 14.27 -15.19
N SER A 86 -10.56 13.60 -15.78
CA SER A 86 -11.04 13.86 -17.14
C SER A 86 -12.49 14.32 -17.08
N GLY A 87 -12.75 15.57 -17.44
CA GLY A 87 -14.05 16.21 -17.20
C GLY A 87 -14.40 16.17 -15.71
N ASP A 88 -15.56 15.59 -15.38
CA ASP A 88 -16.02 15.41 -14.00
C ASP A 88 -15.51 14.13 -13.33
N GLN A 89 -14.83 13.25 -14.07
CA GLN A 89 -14.37 11.96 -13.55
C GLN A 89 -12.94 12.06 -13.01
N SER A 90 -12.80 12.04 -11.68
CA SER A 90 -11.51 11.94 -11.01
C SER A 90 -10.95 10.51 -11.03
N ILE A 91 -9.62 10.40 -10.97
CA ILE A 91 -8.97 9.11 -10.71
C ILE A 91 -9.36 8.59 -9.32
N PRO A 92 -9.28 7.26 -9.07
CA PRO A 92 -9.38 6.73 -7.72
C PRO A 92 -8.25 7.27 -6.83
N ALA A 93 -8.46 7.29 -5.51
CA ALA A 93 -7.39 7.56 -4.55
C ALA A 93 -6.18 6.65 -4.84
N SER A 94 -5.05 7.28 -5.14
CA SER A 94 -3.86 6.59 -5.65
C SER A 94 -2.58 7.02 -4.90
N PRO A 95 -2.46 6.65 -3.61
CA PRO A 95 -1.20 6.78 -2.88
C PRO A 95 -0.20 5.73 -3.38
N MET A 96 0.92 6.19 -3.92
CA MET A 96 2.02 5.33 -4.35
C MET A 96 3.16 5.44 -3.34
N ILE A 97 3.55 4.30 -2.75
CA ILE A 97 4.57 4.26 -1.70
C ILE A 97 5.80 3.51 -2.21
N GLY A 98 6.96 4.16 -2.11
CA GLY A 98 8.27 3.53 -2.26
C GLY A 98 8.90 3.28 -0.90
N CYS A 99 9.51 2.12 -0.69
CA CYS A 99 10.19 1.78 0.57
C CYS A 99 11.68 1.57 0.33
N PHE A 100 12.51 2.21 1.16
CA PHE A 100 13.94 2.01 1.19
C PHE A 100 14.29 1.08 2.35
N GLY A 101 15.08 0.04 2.06
CA GLY A 101 15.55 -0.90 3.06
C GLY A 101 17.03 -1.20 2.94
N LYS A 102 17.59 -1.74 4.02
CA LYS A 102 19.00 -2.14 4.12
C LYS A 102 19.12 -3.64 4.25
N VAL A 103 20.03 -4.22 3.46
CA VAL A 103 20.36 -5.65 3.49
C VAL A 103 21.83 -5.84 3.14
N SER A 104 22.47 -6.86 3.70
CA SER A 104 23.80 -7.26 3.25
C SER A 104 23.67 -8.18 2.04
N LYS A 105 24.61 -8.08 1.08
CA LYS A 105 24.58 -8.88 -0.15
C LYS A 105 24.42 -10.39 0.08
N LYS A 106 24.98 -10.90 1.18
CA LYS A 106 24.91 -12.33 1.58
C LYS A 106 23.53 -12.76 2.11
N ARG A 107 22.65 -11.82 2.46
CA ARG A 107 21.33 -12.06 3.07
C ARG A 107 20.17 -11.76 2.11
N ILE A 108 20.45 -11.35 0.88
CA ILE A 108 19.43 -11.10 -0.14
C ILE A 108 18.71 -12.42 -0.45
N LEU A 109 17.40 -12.41 -0.31
CA LEU A 109 16.53 -13.53 -0.67
C LEU A 109 16.09 -13.41 -2.13
N LYS A 110 16.05 -14.54 -2.82
CA LYS A 110 15.54 -14.63 -4.19
C LYS A 110 14.05 -14.94 -4.16
N ASN A 111 13.32 -14.40 -5.12
CA ASN A 111 11.94 -14.81 -5.35
C ASN A 111 11.92 -16.23 -5.94
N GLY A 112 11.03 -17.09 -5.43
CA GLY A 112 10.82 -18.46 -5.92
C GLY A 112 11.36 -19.57 -5.02
N PHE A 113 10.92 -20.80 -5.30
CA PHE A 113 11.41 -22.00 -4.61
C PHE A 113 12.82 -22.33 -5.07
N VAL A 114 13.73 -22.46 -4.09
CA VAL A 114 15.16 -22.72 -4.37
C VAL A 114 15.48 -24.22 -4.32
N ASN A 115 14.89 -24.94 -3.37
CA ASN A 115 15.19 -26.34 -3.10
C ASN A 115 13.91 -27.18 -3.10
N GLY A 116 13.98 -28.39 -3.68
CA GLY A 116 12.93 -29.40 -3.52
C GLY A 116 12.80 -29.84 -2.06
N GLY A 117 11.59 -30.23 -1.64
CA GLY A 117 11.31 -30.65 -0.27
C GLY A 117 11.25 -29.51 0.76
N SER A 118 11.20 -28.25 0.31
CA SER A 118 11.05 -27.09 1.20
C SER A 118 9.66 -27.08 1.86
N ASN A 119 9.61 -26.70 3.14
CA ASN A 119 8.35 -26.47 3.83
C ASN A 119 7.77 -25.11 3.42
N LEU A 120 6.49 -25.08 3.07
CA LEU A 120 5.74 -23.86 2.76
C LEU A 120 4.88 -23.48 3.96
N TYR A 121 5.02 -22.24 4.41
CA TYR A 121 4.22 -21.69 5.49
C TYR A 121 3.41 -20.50 4.97
N LEU A 122 2.15 -20.42 5.41
CA LEU A 122 1.31 -19.25 5.26
C LEU A 122 1.22 -18.57 6.63
N LEU A 123 1.61 -17.30 6.70
CA LEU A 123 1.43 -16.49 7.90
C LEU A 123 0.16 -15.64 7.76
N GLY A 124 -0.68 -15.66 8.79
CA GLY A 124 -2.00 -15.02 8.77
C GLY A 124 -3.10 -15.96 8.30
N GLU A 125 -4.30 -15.40 8.10
CA GLU A 125 -5.50 -16.13 7.72
C GLU A 125 -5.83 -15.97 6.24
N SER A 126 -6.74 -16.82 5.74
CA SER A 126 -7.25 -16.66 4.38
C SER A 126 -8.25 -15.51 4.33
N PRO A 127 -8.12 -14.56 3.38
CA PRO A 127 -9.01 -13.42 3.31
C PRO A 127 -10.45 -13.87 3.02
N VAL A 128 -11.40 -13.39 3.83
CA VAL A 128 -12.84 -13.69 3.67
C VAL A 128 -13.52 -12.67 2.74
N PHE A 129 -12.79 -11.63 2.32
CA PHE A 129 -13.30 -10.52 1.51
C PHE A 129 -12.58 -10.41 0.17
N ILE A 130 -13.34 -10.13 -0.89
CA ILE A 130 -12.84 -10.02 -2.27
C ILE A 130 -13.09 -8.64 -2.89
N GLY A 131 -13.58 -7.66 -2.12
CA GLY A 131 -13.82 -6.30 -2.61
C GLY A 131 -12.54 -5.67 -3.13
N GLY A 132 -12.59 -5.08 -4.33
CA GLY A 132 -11.42 -4.49 -4.98
C GLY A 132 -10.35 -5.49 -5.47
N SER A 133 -10.58 -6.80 -5.34
CA SER A 133 -9.65 -7.84 -5.83
C SER A 133 -9.68 -7.98 -7.36
N ILE A 134 -8.62 -8.58 -7.91
CA ILE A 134 -8.57 -8.96 -9.33
C ILE A 134 -9.64 -10.02 -9.64
N VAL A 135 -9.90 -10.96 -8.72
CA VAL A 135 -10.92 -12.00 -8.90
C VAL A 135 -12.32 -11.39 -9.09
N ALA A 136 -12.70 -10.43 -8.23
CA ALA A 136 -13.98 -9.74 -8.36
C ALA A 136 -14.07 -8.99 -9.70
N SER A 137 -12.97 -8.38 -10.16
CA SER A 137 -12.93 -7.71 -11.46
C SER A 137 -13.08 -8.69 -12.63
N VAL A 138 -12.34 -9.80 -12.64
CA VAL A 138 -12.34 -10.78 -13.74
C VAL A 138 -13.70 -11.49 -13.85
N LEU A 139 -14.32 -11.79 -12.71
CA LEU A 139 -15.61 -12.47 -12.65
C LEU A 139 -16.82 -11.50 -12.70
N ASN A 140 -16.58 -10.19 -12.89
CA ASN A 140 -17.62 -9.15 -12.88
C ASN A 140 -18.51 -9.16 -11.63
N ILE A 141 -17.94 -9.50 -10.47
CA ILE A 141 -18.65 -9.50 -9.20
C ILE A 141 -18.64 -8.07 -8.63
N LYS A 142 -19.84 -7.50 -8.45
CA LYS A 142 -20.01 -6.21 -7.77
C LYS A 142 -19.92 -6.41 -6.25
N ASN A 143 -18.71 -6.29 -5.71
CA ASN A 143 -18.45 -6.38 -4.27
C ASN A 143 -17.56 -5.22 -3.80
N THR A 144 -18.08 -4.45 -2.83
CA THR A 144 -17.38 -3.33 -2.18
C THR A 144 -17.01 -3.64 -0.73
N LYS A 145 -17.25 -4.85 -0.25
CA LYS A 145 -16.93 -5.25 1.12
C LYS A 145 -15.43 -5.47 1.24
N LEU A 146 -14.81 -4.65 2.10
CA LEU A 146 -13.40 -4.72 2.46
C LEU A 146 -13.26 -5.20 3.91
N GLU A 147 -12.12 -5.81 4.21
CA GLU A 147 -11.67 -6.05 5.59
C GLU A 147 -11.12 -4.74 6.17
N LYS A 148 -11.43 -4.46 7.44
CA LYS A 148 -11.02 -3.25 8.16
C LYS A 148 -10.25 -3.62 9.41
#